data_AF-A0A7R9TBR0-F1
#
_entry.id   AF-A0A7R9TBR0-F1
#
_cell.length_a   1.000
_cell.length_b   1.000
_cell.length_c   1.000
_cell.angle_alpha   90.00
_cell.angle_beta   90.00
_cell.angle_gamma   90.00
#
_symmetry.space_group_name_H-M   'P 1'
#
loop_
_entity.id
_entity.type
_entity.pdbx_description
1 polymer ?
#
loop_
_entity_poly.entity_id
_entity_poly.type
_entity_poly.pdbx_seq_one_letter_code
_entity_poly.pdbx_strand_id
1 'polypeptide(L)'
;VVGEMLQHINDTYLQFEDGAKYMLVVNSLGATPPGELAVVASEALAWIVAKGASVERMMVGCYMSALDMAGASLSVLRLDNGGELLRAMDAPTSAPAWPRELTAPSEPLPADVPDAAPGSDDADIGATAGLRMGAPACNATRAAILAACDALIAAEATLAHLDTRAGDGDCGATMRRGAECVKAAMCKLDGDVFS
;
A
#
# COMPACT_ATOMS: atom_id res chain seq x y z
N VAL A 1 16.10 5.58 11.92
CA VAL A 1 17.24 4.64 12.10
C VAL A 1 18.09 4.57 10.84
N VAL A 2 17.53 4.22 9.67
CA VAL A 2 18.31 4.12 8.42
C VAL A 2 18.98 5.46 8.07
N GLY A 3 18.25 6.57 8.17
CA GLY A 3 18.83 7.90 7.97
C GLY A 3 19.99 8.24 8.91
N GLU A 4 19.96 7.79 10.17
CA GLU A 4 21.07 8.01 11.12
C GLU A 4 22.29 7.17 10.75
N MET A 5 22.10 5.92 10.33
CA MET A 5 23.16 5.04 9.86
C MET A 5 23.85 5.62 8.61
N LEU A 6 23.06 6.08 7.63
CA LEU A 6 23.59 6.68 6.42
C LEU A 6 24.26 8.03 6.68
N GLN A 7 23.71 8.84 7.58
CA GLN A 7 24.34 10.08 8.01
C GLN A 7 25.71 9.80 8.67
N HIS A 8 25.80 8.78 9.53
CA HIS A 8 27.08 8.37 10.11
C HIS A 8 28.09 7.89 9.05
N ILE A 9 27.64 7.10 8.06
CA ILE A 9 28.46 6.68 6.91
C ILE A 9 28.96 7.89 6.11
N ASN A 10 28.07 8.84 5.84
CA ASN A 10 28.38 10.07 5.13
C ASN A 10 29.48 10.87 5.84
N ASP A 11 29.32 11.07 7.15
CA ASP A 11 30.18 11.97 7.92
C ASP A 11 31.56 11.36 8.21
N THR A 12 31.62 10.04 8.34
CA THR A 12 32.82 9.33 8.82
C THR A 12 33.66 8.74 7.69
N TYR A 13 33.03 8.22 6.62
CA TYR A 13 33.73 7.34 5.68
C TYR A 13 33.65 7.79 4.22
N LEU A 14 32.46 8.15 3.73
CA LEU A 14 32.22 8.22 2.28
C LEU A 14 32.08 9.64 1.74
N GLN A 15 31.40 10.53 2.47
CA GLN A 15 30.96 11.85 2.01
C GLN A 15 30.22 11.78 0.65
N PHE A 16 28.89 11.68 0.69
CA PHE A 16 28.10 11.59 -0.54
C PHE A 16 28.25 12.86 -1.38
N GLU A 17 28.58 12.68 -2.66
CA GLU A 17 28.78 13.75 -3.62
C GLU A 17 27.60 13.81 -4.60
N ASP A 18 27.22 15.02 -4.98
CA ASP A 18 26.18 15.25 -5.99
C ASP A 18 26.62 14.68 -7.34
N GLY A 19 25.73 13.93 -8.00
CA GLY A 19 25.99 13.23 -9.25
C GLY A 19 26.87 11.97 -9.14
N ALA A 20 27.35 11.61 -7.94
CA ALA A 20 28.10 10.37 -7.75
C ALA A 20 27.18 9.14 -7.75
N LYS A 21 27.74 8.03 -8.23
CA LYS A 21 27.05 6.74 -8.40
C LYS A 21 27.48 5.77 -7.32
N TYR A 22 26.52 5.04 -6.76
CA TYR A 22 26.76 4.10 -5.67
C TYR A 22 26.11 2.75 -5.95
N MET A 23 26.63 1.72 -5.28
CA MET A 23 25.98 0.43 -5.10
C MET A 23 25.62 0.26 -3.63
N LEU A 24 24.40 -0.21 -3.38
CA LEU A 24 23.85 -0.39 -2.05
C LEU A 24 23.65 -1.88 -1.74
N VAL A 25 24.08 -2.32 -0.56
CA VAL A 25 23.80 -3.67 -0.05
C VAL A 25 23.06 -3.54 1.27
N VAL A 26 21.84 -4.09 1.32
CA VAL A 26 21.02 -4.22 2.52
C VAL A 26 21.03 -5.69 2.92
N ASN A 27 21.76 -5.98 3.99
CA ASN A 27 21.97 -7.33 4.47
C ASN A 27 21.16 -7.61 5.74
N SER A 28 20.39 -8.70 5.73
CA SER A 28 19.73 -9.23 6.92
C SER A 28 20.75 -9.91 7.83
N LEU A 29 20.61 -9.70 9.14
CA LEU A 29 21.45 -10.35 10.15
C LEU A 29 20.85 -11.66 10.66
N GLY A 30 19.72 -12.11 10.08
CA GLY A 30 19.14 -13.43 10.33
C GLY A 30 17.62 -13.38 10.43
N ALA A 31 17.11 -12.82 11.52
CA ALA A 31 15.68 -12.89 11.86
C ALA A 31 14.82 -11.79 11.24
N THR A 32 15.39 -10.90 10.42
CA THR A 32 14.65 -9.78 9.81
C THR A 32 13.85 -10.27 8.58
N PRO A 33 12.52 -10.11 8.57
CA PRO A 33 11.68 -10.51 7.45
C PRO A 33 12.01 -9.75 6.15
N PRO A 34 11.80 -10.35 4.96
CA PRO A 34 12.04 -9.69 3.68
C PRO A 34 11.27 -8.37 3.49
N GLY A 35 10.04 -8.27 4.02
CA GLY A 35 9.24 -7.05 3.94
C GLY A 35 9.87 -5.88 4.70
N GLU A 36 10.41 -6.13 5.88
CA GLU A 36 11.13 -5.12 6.66
C GLU A 36 12.45 -4.72 5.98
N LEU A 37 13.16 -5.67 5.38
CA LEU A 37 14.35 -5.36 4.56
C LEU A 37 14.02 -4.47 3.37
N ALA A 38 12.87 -4.69 2.71
CA ALA A 38 12.43 -3.87 1.59
C ALA A 38 12.13 -2.43 2.02
N VAL A 39 11.53 -2.23 3.20
CA VAL A 39 11.34 -0.90 3.79
C VAL A 39 12.67 -0.21 4.06
N VAL A 40 13.63 -0.93 4.66
CA VAL A 40 14.99 -0.41 4.91
C VAL A 40 15.68 -0.02 3.60
N ALA A 41 15.58 -0.84 2.56
CA ALA A 41 16.14 -0.57 1.24
C ALA A 41 15.51 0.67 0.59
N SER A 42 14.18 0.81 0.69
CA SER A 42 13.45 1.97 0.19
C SER A 42 13.86 3.27 0.89
N GLU A 43 13.93 3.27 2.22
CA GLU A 43 14.37 4.44 3.01
C GLU A 43 15.82 4.82 2.68
N ALA A 44 16.70 3.83 2.54
CA ALA A 44 18.10 4.06 2.19
C ALA A 44 18.26 4.67 0.79
N LEU A 45 17.53 4.15 -0.19
CA LEU A 45 17.51 4.68 -1.55
C LEU A 45 17.03 6.13 -1.57
N ALA A 46 15.89 6.42 -0.93
CA ALA A 46 15.32 7.76 -0.86
C ALA A 46 16.30 8.75 -0.21
N TRP A 47 17.01 8.32 0.84
CA TRP A 47 18.01 9.15 1.51
C TRP A 47 19.19 9.49 0.59
N ILE A 48 19.73 8.51 -0.14
CA ILE A 48 20.86 8.73 -1.07
C ILE A 48 20.44 9.66 -2.23
N VAL A 49 19.25 9.45 -2.79
CA VAL A 49 18.70 10.31 -3.86
C VAL A 49 18.48 11.74 -3.36
N ALA A 50 17.99 11.92 -2.14
CA ALA A 50 17.82 13.23 -1.54
C ALA A 50 19.15 14.00 -1.34
N LYS A 51 20.29 13.31 -1.38
CA LYS A 51 21.63 13.92 -1.34
C LYS A 51 22.19 14.25 -2.73
N GLY A 52 21.43 14.04 -3.81
CA GLY A 52 21.87 14.28 -5.19
C GLY A 52 22.69 13.14 -5.82
N ALA A 53 22.86 12.04 -5.09
CA ALA A 53 23.55 10.85 -5.56
C ALA A 53 22.58 9.85 -6.21
N SER A 54 23.09 8.93 -7.03
CA SER A 54 22.30 7.84 -7.60
C SER A 54 22.80 6.47 -7.16
N VAL A 55 21.88 5.50 -7.06
CA VAL A 55 22.20 4.10 -6.81
C VAL A 55 22.01 3.33 -8.12
N GLU A 56 23.07 2.74 -8.65
CA GLU A 56 23.05 2.02 -9.94
C GLU A 56 22.70 0.54 -9.77
N ARG A 57 23.07 -0.05 -8.64
CA ARG A 57 22.82 -1.45 -8.29
C ARG A 57 22.49 -1.59 -6.82
N MET A 58 21.59 -2.52 -6.51
CA MET A 58 21.20 -2.85 -5.17
C MET A 58 21.16 -4.36 -4.94
N MET A 59 21.55 -4.77 -3.75
CA MET A 59 21.43 -6.14 -3.23
C MET A 59 20.64 -6.09 -1.93
N VAL A 60 19.54 -6.86 -1.85
CA VAL A 60 18.70 -6.94 -0.65
C VAL A 60 18.48 -8.40 -0.32
N GLY A 61 18.91 -8.83 0.87
CA GLY A 61 18.79 -10.23 1.26
C GLY A 61 19.63 -10.60 2.47
N CYS A 62 19.74 -11.90 2.75
CA CYS A 62 20.61 -12.44 3.79
C CYS A 62 21.90 -12.97 3.15
N TYR A 63 22.97 -12.19 3.21
CA TYR A 63 24.27 -12.53 2.65
C TYR A 63 25.28 -12.93 3.74
N MET A 64 25.21 -12.27 4.89
CA MET A 64 26.02 -12.56 6.07
C MET A 64 25.17 -12.39 7.33
N SER A 65 24.73 -13.51 7.92
CA SER A 65 23.92 -13.50 9.14
C SER A 65 24.76 -13.50 10.42
N ALA A 66 24.13 -13.07 11.51
CA ALA A 66 24.60 -13.19 12.88
C ALA A 66 23.63 -14.07 13.68
N LEU A 67 23.50 -15.34 13.27
CA LEU A 67 22.53 -16.31 13.80
C LEU A 67 21.08 -15.79 13.67
N ASP A 68 20.35 -15.70 14.77
CA ASP A 68 18.95 -15.28 14.83
C ASP A 68 18.81 -13.81 15.25
N MET A 69 19.82 -12.97 14.99
CA MET A 69 19.73 -11.56 15.36
C MET A 69 18.71 -10.84 14.47
N ALA A 70 17.75 -10.18 15.11
CA ALA A 70 16.87 -9.22 14.45
C ALA A 70 17.68 -7.95 14.17
N GLY A 71 17.92 -7.66 12.90
CA GLY A 71 18.69 -6.50 12.48
C GLY A 71 19.06 -6.51 11.00
N ALA A 72 19.53 -5.36 10.53
CA ALA A 72 20.06 -5.19 9.19
C ALA A 72 21.36 -4.40 9.23
N SER A 73 22.23 -4.67 8.28
CA SER A 73 23.44 -3.88 8.03
C SER A 73 23.36 -3.25 6.65
N LEU A 74 23.77 -1.99 6.54
CA LEU A 74 23.88 -1.28 5.27
C LEU A 74 25.34 -1.15 4.88
N SER A 75 25.65 -1.50 3.64
CA SER A 75 26.96 -1.26 3.04
C SER A 75 26.77 -0.43 1.77
N VAL A 76 27.59 0.60 1.62
CA VAL A 76 27.55 1.51 0.47
C VAL A 76 28.93 1.50 -0.20
N LEU A 77 28.94 1.33 -1.52
CA LEU A 77 30.15 1.36 -2.34
C LEU A 77 30.04 2.49 -3.36
N ARG A 78 31.01 3.41 -3.39
CA ARG A 78 31.13 4.40 -4.47
C ARG A 78 31.63 3.73 -5.74
N LEU A 79 30.89 3.90 -6.83
CA LEU A 79 31.28 3.40 -8.14
C LEU A 79 32.24 4.38 -8.81
N ASP A 80 33.16 3.85 -9.61
CA ASP A 80 34.09 4.65 -10.38
C ASP A 80 33.43 5.21 -11.64
N ASN A 81 33.90 6.37 -12.09
CA ASN A 81 33.40 7.01 -13.31
C ASN A 81 33.69 6.20 -14.58
N GLY A 82 34.68 5.29 -14.55
CA GLY A 82 35.02 4.38 -15.65
C GLY A 82 34.12 3.16 -15.77
N GLY A 83 33.23 2.94 -14.80
CA GLY A 83 32.32 1.81 -14.71
C GLY A 83 33.01 0.45 -14.58
N GLU A 84 34.28 0.40 -14.20
CA GLU A 84 35.01 -0.87 -14.03
C GLU A 84 34.46 -1.67 -12.85
N LEU A 85 34.22 -1.00 -11.71
CA LEU A 85 33.61 -1.62 -10.55
C LEU A 85 32.21 -2.13 -10.86
N LEU A 86 31.40 -1.33 -11.55
CA LEU A 86 30.05 -1.75 -11.93
C LEU A 86 30.09 -3.01 -12.81
N ARG A 87 30.96 -3.04 -13.83
CA ARG A 87 31.15 -4.21 -14.69
C ARG A 87 31.64 -5.44 -13.91
N ALA A 88 32.53 -5.24 -12.93
CA ALA A 88 33.03 -6.32 -12.09
C ALA A 88 31.92 -6.89 -11.19
N MET A 89 31.04 -6.05 -10.66
CA MET A 89 29.91 -6.47 -9.84
C MET A 89 28.82 -7.19 -10.64
N ASP A 90 28.59 -6.76 -11.90
CA ASP A 90 27.65 -7.40 -12.83
C ASP A 90 28.24 -8.65 -13.53
N ALA A 91 29.52 -8.99 -13.29
CA ALA A 91 30.17 -10.10 -13.98
C ALA A 91 29.55 -11.46 -13.59
N PRO A 92 29.33 -12.38 -14.55
CA PRO A 92 28.80 -13.71 -14.24
C PRO A 92 29.67 -14.45 -13.23
N THR A 93 29.02 -15.05 -12.22
CA THR A 93 29.71 -15.85 -11.20
C THR A 93 28.92 -17.12 -10.89
N SER A 94 29.64 -18.15 -10.45
CA SER A 94 29.08 -19.40 -9.94
C SER A 94 28.89 -19.40 -8.42
N ALA A 95 29.17 -18.27 -7.76
CA ALA A 95 29.01 -18.14 -6.31
C ALA A 95 27.52 -18.32 -5.92
N PRO A 96 27.20 -19.25 -4.99
CA PRO A 96 25.82 -19.70 -4.75
C PRO A 96 24.92 -18.63 -4.13
N ALA A 97 25.49 -17.71 -3.35
CA ALA A 97 24.77 -16.63 -2.67
C ALA A 97 24.87 -15.28 -3.39
N TRP A 98 25.58 -15.22 -4.53
CA TRP A 98 25.65 -14.00 -5.32
C TRP A 98 24.40 -13.88 -6.20
N PRO A 99 23.68 -12.75 -6.19
CA PRO A 99 22.52 -12.56 -7.05
C PRO A 99 22.91 -12.72 -8.52
N ARG A 100 22.11 -13.46 -9.29
CA ARG A 100 22.35 -13.64 -10.73
C ARG A 100 22.24 -12.33 -11.51
N GLU A 101 21.38 -11.44 -11.04
CA GLU A 101 21.18 -10.11 -11.59
C GLU A 101 21.12 -9.14 -10.41
N LEU A 102 21.96 -8.11 -10.47
CA LEU A 102 21.90 -7.01 -9.52
C LEU A 102 20.79 -6.06 -9.97
N THR A 103 19.86 -5.75 -9.09
CA THR A 103 18.71 -4.92 -9.43
C THR A 103 19.13 -3.46 -9.44
N ALA A 104 19.00 -2.77 -10.57
CA ALA A 104 18.96 -1.32 -10.56
C ALA A 104 17.66 -0.89 -9.85
N PRO A 105 17.68 0.14 -8.98
CA PRO A 105 16.46 0.63 -8.38
C PRO A 105 15.44 0.96 -9.46
N SER A 106 14.23 0.42 -9.35
CA SER A 106 13.13 0.89 -10.18
C SER A 106 12.82 2.34 -9.82
N GLU A 107 12.39 3.14 -10.80
CA GLU A 107 11.79 4.45 -10.52
C GLU A 107 10.78 4.31 -9.38
N PRO A 108 10.77 5.24 -8.41
CA PRO A 108 9.79 5.20 -7.32
C PRO A 108 8.41 5.04 -7.94
N LEU A 109 7.64 4.07 -7.45
CA LEU A 109 6.21 4.04 -7.76
C LEU A 109 5.66 5.44 -7.43
N PRO A 110 4.86 6.07 -8.33
CA PRO A 110 4.26 7.35 -8.04
C PRO A 110 3.66 7.31 -6.64
N ALA A 111 3.99 8.30 -5.80
CA ALA A 111 3.42 8.41 -4.45
C ALA A 111 1.89 8.42 -4.49
N ASP A 112 1.34 8.81 -5.65
CA ASP A 112 -0.07 8.70 -6.04
C ASP A 112 -0.41 7.29 -6.54
N VAL A 113 -0.10 6.24 -5.76
CA VAL A 113 -1.07 5.14 -5.75
C VAL A 113 -2.30 5.81 -5.15
N PRO A 114 -3.42 5.98 -5.88
CA PRO A 114 -4.61 6.51 -5.26
C PRO A 114 -4.83 5.61 -4.06
N ASP A 115 -4.79 6.21 -2.86
CA ASP A 115 -5.35 5.56 -1.68
C ASP A 115 -6.67 4.97 -2.17
N ALA A 116 -6.86 3.66 -2.04
CA ALA A 116 -8.06 3.01 -2.54
C ALA A 116 -9.18 3.76 -1.86
N ALA A 117 -9.78 4.72 -2.59
CA ALA A 117 -10.44 5.84 -1.96
C ALA A 117 -11.43 5.22 -1.00
N PRO A 118 -11.47 5.62 0.29
CA PRO A 118 -12.51 5.13 1.18
C PRO A 118 -13.79 5.34 0.39
N GLY A 119 -14.42 4.23 -0.02
CA GLY A 119 -15.36 4.22 -1.14
C GLY A 119 -16.28 5.38 -0.90
N SER A 120 -16.18 6.41 -1.76
CA SER A 120 -16.93 7.64 -1.54
C SER A 120 -18.36 7.23 -1.28
N ASP A 121 -19.00 7.74 -0.22
CA ASP A 121 -20.42 7.50 0.01
C ASP A 121 -21.28 7.90 -1.21
N ASP A 122 -20.68 8.67 -2.13
CA ASP A 122 -21.15 8.95 -3.50
C ASP A 122 -20.65 7.94 -4.54
N ALA A 123 -20.61 6.64 -4.23
CA ALA A 123 -20.66 5.65 -5.29
C ALA A 123 -21.98 5.89 -6.02
N ASP A 124 -21.89 6.52 -7.20
CA ASP A 124 -22.97 6.58 -8.17
C ASP A 124 -23.44 5.14 -8.37
N ILE A 125 -24.51 4.78 -7.67
CA ILE A 125 -25.21 3.51 -7.81
C ILE A 125 -25.68 3.53 -9.25
N GLY A 126 -24.86 2.94 -10.13
CA GLY A 126 -24.89 3.19 -11.55
C GLY A 126 -26.31 3.23 -12.06
N ALA A 127 -26.64 4.33 -12.74
CA ALA A 127 -27.82 4.54 -13.55
C ALA A 127 -29.05 3.71 -13.10
N THR A 128 -30.04 4.39 -12.52
CA THR A 128 -31.45 3.95 -12.40
C THR A 128 -32.13 3.64 -13.74
N ALA A 129 -31.38 3.25 -14.77
CA ALA A 129 -31.85 2.71 -16.04
C ALA A 129 -32.40 1.29 -15.84
N GLY A 130 -33.48 1.14 -15.08
CA GLY A 130 -34.16 -0.14 -14.94
C GLY A 130 -35.44 -0.14 -14.10
N LEU A 131 -35.54 0.66 -13.04
CA LEU A 131 -36.75 0.66 -12.21
C LEU A 131 -37.75 1.72 -12.69
N ARG A 132 -38.67 1.30 -13.57
CA ARG A 132 -39.91 2.05 -13.81
C ARG A 132 -40.98 1.56 -12.82
N MET A 133 -41.18 2.31 -11.74
CA MET A 133 -42.27 2.07 -10.80
C MET A 133 -43.57 2.71 -11.33
N GLY A 134 -44.24 2.04 -12.26
CA GLY A 134 -45.58 2.43 -12.73
C GLY A 134 -46.65 1.46 -12.20
N ALA A 135 -47.73 2.01 -11.60
CA ALA A 135 -48.97 1.36 -11.13
C ALA A 135 -49.06 0.97 -9.62
N PRO A 136 -50.26 0.75 -9.04
CA PRO A 136 -50.51 0.63 -7.58
C PRO A 136 -49.74 -0.50 -6.86
N ALA A 137 -49.33 -1.54 -7.58
CA ALA A 137 -48.42 -2.57 -7.05
C ALA A 137 -47.09 -1.98 -6.57
N CYS A 138 -46.68 -0.85 -7.14
CA CYS A 138 -45.50 -0.09 -6.74
C CYS A 138 -45.59 0.44 -5.32
N ASN A 139 -46.77 0.83 -4.82
CA ASN A 139 -46.90 1.42 -3.49
C ASN A 139 -46.73 0.39 -2.37
N ALA A 140 -47.25 -0.82 -2.55
CA ALA A 140 -47.09 -1.90 -1.58
C ALA A 140 -45.64 -2.40 -1.53
N THR A 141 -45.01 -2.61 -2.69
CA THR A 141 -43.59 -2.96 -2.77
C THR A 141 -42.71 -1.85 -2.17
N ARG A 142 -43.05 -0.59 -2.45
CA ARG A 142 -42.37 0.57 -1.87
C ARG A 142 -42.45 0.59 -0.34
N ALA A 143 -43.66 0.45 0.20
CA ALA A 143 -43.87 0.41 1.64
C ALA A 143 -43.11 -0.76 2.29
N ALA A 144 -43.07 -1.93 1.63
CA ALA A 144 -42.31 -3.07 2.11
C ALA A 144 -40.80 -2.80 2.12
N ILE A 145 -40.25 -2.17 1.08
CA ILE A 145 -38.81 -1.81 1.02
C ILE A 145 -38.47 -0.80 2.11
N LEU A 146 -39.28 0.25 2.29
CA LEU A 146 -39.05 1.26 3.33
C LEU A 146 -39.14 0.64 4.74
N ALA A 147 -40.13 -0.21 4.98
CA ALA A 147 -40.27 -0.92 6.26
C ALA A 147 -39.09 -1.86 6.53
N ALA A 148 -38.57 -2.55 5.51
CA ALA A 148 -37.37 -3.38 5.64
C ALA A 148 -36.14 -2.51 5.97
N CYS A 149 -35.99 -1.35 5.33
CA CYS A 149 -34.90 -0.41 5.64
C CYS A 149 -35.00 0.10 7.08
N ASP A 150 -36.19 0.48 7.54
CA ASP A 150 -36.40 0.93 8.92
C ASP A 150 -36.11 -0.19 9.94
N ALA A 151 -36.48 -1.43 9.63
CA ALA A 151 -36.16 -2.58 10.45
C ALA A 151 -34.65 -2.84 10.54
N LEU A 152 -33.91 -2.70 9.43
CA LEU A 152 -32.45 -2.85 9.41
C LEU A 152 -31.75 -1.75 10.22
N ILE A 153 -32.19 -0.49 10.08
CA ILE A 153 -31.66 0.64 10.87
C ILE A 153 -31.92 0.41 12.36
N ALA A 154 -33.14 0.00 12.74
CA ALA A 154 -33.47 -0.28 14.14
C ALA A 154 -32.71 -1.49 14.71
N ALA A 155 -32.31 -2.44 13.85
CA ALA A 155 -31.58 -3.64 14.24
C ALA A 155 -30.06 -3.45 14.35
N GLU A 156 -29.51 -2.27 14.02
CA GLU A 156 -28.06 -1.99 13.98
C GLU A 156 -27.31 -2.55 15.20
N ALA A 157 -27.71 -2.16 16.42
CA ALA A 157 -27.02 -2.57 17.64
C ALA A 157 -27.11 -4.09 17.88
N THR A 158 -28.23 -4.72 17.51
CA THR A 158 -28.43 -6.16 17.62
C THR A 158 -27.56 -6.91 16.61
N LEU A 159 -27.49 -6.43 15.36
CA LEU A 159 -26.67 -6.99 14.30
C LEU A 159 -25.18 -6.87 14.64
N ALA A 160 -24.73 -5.69 15.09
CA ALA A 160 -23.35 -5.48 15.54
C ALA A 160 -22.98 -6.39 16.72
N HIS A 161 -23.88 -6.57 17.69
CA HIS A 161 -23.65 -7.47 18.83
C HIS A 161 -23.56 -8.95 18.42
N LEU A 162 -24.39 -9.40 17.48
CA LEU A 162 -24.32 -10.77 16.95
C LEU A 162 -23.05 -10.98 16.12
N ASP A 163 -22.69 -10.00 15.30
CA ASP A 163 -21.53 -10.03 14.43
C ASP A 163 -20.21 -9.97 15.21
N THR A 164 -20.11 -9.17 16.27
CA THR A 164 -18.92 -9.12 17.15
C THR A 164 -18.57 -10.49 17.74
N ARG A 165 -19.55 -11.40 17.87
CA ARG A 165 -19.32 -12.76 18.40
C ARG A 165 -18.79 -13.74 17.35
N ALA A 166 -18.92 -13.43 16.06
CA ALA A 166 -18.56 -14.31 14.94
C ALA A 166 -17.61 -13.65 13.92
N GLY A 167 -17.38 -12.34 14.02
CA GLY A 167 -16.71 -11.47 13.06
C GLY A 167 -16.16 -10.19 13.71
N ASP A 168 -16.02 -9.11 12.92
CA ASP A 168 -15.39 -7.84 13.34
C ASP A 168 -16.40 -6.81 13.89
N GLY A 169 -17.70 -7.08 13.79
CA GLY A 169 -18.76 -6.28 14.40
C GLY A 169 -19.23 -5.11 13.54
N ASP A 170 -18.81 -5.02 12.28
CA ASP A 170 -19.15 -3.91 11.39
C ASP A 170 -20.51 -4.07 10.68
N CYS A 171 -21.09 -5.28 10.71
CA CYS A 171 -22.27 -5.64 9.93
C CYS A 171 -23.47 -4.71 10.22
N GLY A 172 -23.68 -4.33 11.48
CA GLY A 172 -24.74 -3.41 11.87
C GLY A 172 -24.60 -2.03 11.20
N ALA A 173 -23.39 -1.47 11.21
CA ALA A 173 -23.10 -0.18 10.59
C ALA A 173 -23.21 -0.25 9.06
N THR A 174 -22.73 -1.33 8.45
CA THR A 174 -22.82 -1.58 7.01
C THR A 174 -24.27 -1.68 6.54
N MET A 175 -25.12 -2.44 7.24
CA MET A 175 -26.54 -2.60 6.92
C MET A 175 -27.34 -1.30 7.12
N ARG A 176 -27.03 -0.53 8.17
CA ARG A 176 -27.62 0.80 8.39
C ARG A 176 -27.32 1.75 7.23
N ARG A 177 -26.04 1.85 6.83
CA ARG A 177 -25.62 2.71 5.70
C ARG A 177 -26.33 2.32 4.42
N GLY A 178 -26.38 1.01 4.09
CA GLY A 178 -27.11 0.53 2.93
C GLY A 178 -28.60 0.88 2.95
N ALA A 179 -29.27 0.71 4.09
CA ALA A 179 -30.69 1.06 4.27
C ALA A 179 -30.95 2.58 4.11
N GLU A 180 -30.07 3.43 4.62
CA GLU A 180 -30.14 4.89 4.43
C GLU A 180 -29.96 5.29 2.97
N CYS A 181 -29.01 4.67 2.26
CA CYS A 181 -28.79 4.89 0.83
C CYS A 181 -30.02 4.50 -0.01
N VAL A 182 -30.65 3.35 0.29
CA VAL A 182 -31.87 2.92 -0.40
C VAL A 182 -33.02 3.90 -0.15
N LYS A 183 -33.22 4.35 1.10
CA LYS A 183 -34.23 5.37 1.42
C LYS A 183 -34.00 6.68 0.67
N ALA A 184 -32.75 7.15 0.60
CA ALA A 184 -32.38 8.36 -0.14
C ALA A 184 -32.63 8.22 -1.65
N ALA A 185 -32.28 7.08 -2.25
CA ALA A 185 -32.55 6.80 -3.66
C ALA A 185 -34.06 6.76 -3.96
N MET A 186 -34.87 6.21 -3.05
CA MET A 186 -36.33 6.18 -3.18
C MET A 186 -36.97 7.58 -3.08
N CYS A 187 -36.38 8.51 -2.34
CA CYS A 187 -36.81 9.91 -2.34
C CYS A 187 -36.51 10.62 -3.66
N LYS A 188 -35.37 10.34 -4.29
CA LYS A 188 -35.00 10.92 -5.60
C LYS A 188 -35.95 10.46 -6.71
N LEU A 189 -36.34 9.18 -6.70
CA LEU A 189 -37.29 8.61 -7.67
C LEU A 189 -38.70 9.24 -7.62
N ASP A 190 -39.10 9.86 -6.50
CA ASP A 190 -40.37 10.58 -6.42
C ASP A 190 -40.33 11.97 -7.08
N GLY A 191 -39.15 12.59 -7.14
CA GLY A 191 -38.97 13.90 -7.76
C GLY A 191 -39.13 13.87 -9.28
N ASP A 192 -38.80 12.74 -9.91
CA ASP A 192 -38.79 12.58 -11.37
C ASP A 192 -40.16 12.18 -11.97
N VAL A 193 -41.20 11.98 -11.14
CA VAL A 193 -42.54 11.55 -11.61
C VAL A 193 -43.50 12.74 -11.86
N PHE A 194 -43.08 13.98 -11.54
CA PHE A 194 -43.89 15.20 -11.75
C PHE A 194 -43.20 16.29 -12.58
N SER A 195 -42.24 15.95 -13.45
CA SER A 195 -41.74 16.85 -14.50
C SER A 195 -42.10 16.38 -15.90
#